data_AF-A0A0F7TZ51-F1
#
_entry.id   AF-A0A0F7TZ51-F1
#
_cell.length_a   1.000
_cell.length_b   1.000
_cell.length_c   1.000
_cell.angle_alpha   90.00
_cell.angle_beta   90.00
_cell.angle_gamma   90.00
#
_symmetry.space_group_name_H-M   'P 1'
#
loop_
_entity.id
_entity.type
_entity.pdbx_description
1 polymer ?
#
loop_
_entity_poly.entity_id
_entity_poly.type
_entity_poly.pdbx_seq_one_letter_code
_entity_poly.pdbx_strand_id
1 'polypeptide(L)'
;MVDFFSKPVLDDPPPMDGLADSQQKIPIQRMMESLGSSWNAENFVILQSSINLNKAQIWRNGGARSLKKFKNEIVQNPTEALEIVRDTVAVYNYLRNGAVWQKFKAINEKVREEMKRAQDQYKLNTVKDNRLQECWDAFMEQHMENFVANGQSWIKSAIKLVGDHWVPSNFDNPDDPFITQVCQSIQEVLSLLESAAARYVQSFDLGLADDSMNTS
;
A
#
# COMPACT_ATOMS: atom_id res chain seq x y z
N MET A 1 -13.12 -12.55 -21.51
CA MET A 1 -13.16 -11.42 -20.54
C MET A 1 -11.97 -10.49 -20.74
N VAL A 2 -10.72 -10.98 -20.74
CA VAL A 2 -9.51 -10.17 -21.01
C VAL A 2 -9.60 -9.40 -22.34
N ASP A 3 -10.10 -10.04 -23.39
CA ASP A 3 -10.25 -9.45 -24.72
C ASP A 3 -11.34 -8.36 -24.81
N PHE A 4 -12.30 -8.33 -23.88
CA PHE A 4 -13.32 -7.27 -23.83
C PHE A 4 -12.76 -6.00 -23.21
N PHE A 5 -11.96 -6.15 -22.14
CA PHE A 5 -11.49 -5.05 -21.32
C PHE A 5 -10.43 -4.17 -22.02
N SER A 6 -9.74 -4.73 -23.02
CA SER A 6 -8.72 -4.06 -23.83
C SER A 6 -9.22 -3.53 -25.18
N LYS A 7 -10.52 -3.70 -25.50
CA LYS A 7 -11.13 -3.29 -26.77
C LYS A 7 -12.01 -2.05 -26.60
N PRO A 8 -12.28 -1.29 -27.68
CA PRO A 8 -13.18 -0.14 -27.66
C PRO A 8 -14.64 -0.61 -27.61
N VAL A 9 -15.08 -1.02 -26.42
CA VAL A 9 -16.38 -1.69 -26.21
C VAL A 9 -17.43 -0.80 -25.56
N LEU A 10 -17.02 0.32 -24.95
CA LEU A 10 -17.94 1.25 -24.28
C LEU A 10 -18.70 2.09 -25.30
N ASP A 11 -20.02 2.15 -25.15
CA ASP A 11 -20.85 3.06 -25.90
C ASP A 11 -20.94 4.42 -25.21
N ASP A 12 -20.67 5.48 -25.97
CA ASP A 12 -20.66 6.89 -25.56
C ASP A 12 -20.25 7.18 -24.08
N PRO A 13 -19.06 6.75 -23.63
CA PRO A 13 -18.65 6.99 -22.26
C PRO A 13 -18.37 8.49 -22.04
N PRO A 14 -18.57 9.03 -20.82
CA PRO A 14 -18.25 10.41 -20.53
C PRO A 14 -16.76 10.67 -20.81
N PRO A 15 -16.40 11.82 -21.39
CA PRO A 15 -15.01 12.18 -21.63
C PRO A 15 -14.20 12.11 -20.33
N MET A 16 -13.02 11.48 -20.42
CA MET A 16 -12.05 11.41 -19.33
C MET A 16 -10.80 12.17 -19.73
N ASP A 17 -10.46 13.19 -18.96
CA ASP A 17 -9.24 13.96 -19.17
C ASP A 17 -8.00 13.04 -19.07
N GLY A 18 -7.00 13.33 -19.89
CA GLY A 18 -5.77 12.51 -19.98
C GLY A 18 -5.82 11.36 -20.99
N LEU A 19 -7.01 10.98 -21.49
CA LEU A 19 -7.16 9.98 -22.55
C LEU A 19 -7.42 10.61 -23.93
N ALA A 20 -6.79 10.04 -24.96
CA ALA A 20 -7.14 10.37 -26.34
C ALA A 20 -8.54 9.81 -26.70
N ASP A 21 -9.21 10.41 -27.69
CA ASP A 21 -10.54 9.98 -28.16
C ASP A 21 -10.62 8.49 -28.49
N SER A 22 -9.57 7.93 -29.08
CA SER A 22 -9.46 6.51 -29.42
C SER A 22 -9.39 5.58 -28.20
N GLN A 23 -9.04 6.11 -27.03
CA GLN A 23 -8.89 5.39 -25.77
C GLN A 23 -10.11 5.56 -24.85
N GLN A 24 -10.93 6.59 -25.08
CA GLN A 24 -12.13 6.88 -24.29
C GLN A 24 -13.07 5.68 -24.19
N LYS A 25 -13.11 4.81 -25.20
CA LYS A 25 -13.99 3.63 -25.27
C LYS A 25 -13.38 2.34 -24.73
N ILE A 26 -12.13 2.37 -24.26
CA ILE A 26 -11.39 1.19 -23.83
C ILE A 26 -11.39 1.12 -22.28
N PRO A 27 -12.11 0.17 -21.65
CA PRO A 27 -12.24 0.10 -20.20
C PRO A 27 -10.91 0.14 -19.43
N ILE A 28 -9.91 -0.64 -19.86
CA ILE A 28 -8.63 -0.70 -19.16
C ILE A 28 -7.88 0.65 -19.20
N GLN A 29 -8.03 1.44 -20.26
CA GLN A 29 -7.38 2.75 -20.34
C GLN A 29 -7.99 3.71 -19.33
N ARG A 30 -9.32 3.70 -19.20
CA ARG A 30 -10.06 4.53 -18.22
C ARG A 30 -9.76 4.13 -16.77
N MET A 31 -9.67 2.83 -16.52
CA MET A 31 -9.25 2.30 -15.22
C MET A 31 -7.84 2.77 -14.86
N MET A 32 -6.89 2.66 -15.79
CA MET A 32 -5.50 3.07 -15.57
C MET A 32 -5.38 4.59 -15.40
N GLU A 33 -6.13 5.38 -16.16
CA GLU A 33 -6.16 6.83 -16.01
C GLU A 33 -6.75 7.25 -14.65
N SER A 34 -7.74 6.50 -14.14
CA SER A 34 -8.33 6.73 -12.81
C SER A 34 -7.34 6.46 -11.67
N LEU A 35 -6.42 5.50 -11.85
CA LEU A 35 -5.33 5.23 -10.90
C LEU A 35 -4.27 6.35 -10.88
N GLY A 36 -4.31 7.26 -11.85
CA GLY A 36 -3.42 8.41 -11.97
C GLY A 36 -2.49 8.30 -13.16
N SER A 37 -2.21 9.45 -13.78
CA SER A 37 -1.31 9.60 -14.91
C SER A 37 -0.51 10.90 -14.77
N SER A 38 0.38 11.19 -15.72
CA SER A 38 1.03 12.50 -15.81
C SER A 38 0.05 13.65 -16.07
N TRP A 39 -1.18 13.33 -16.49
CA TRP A 39 -2.25 14.27 -16.85
C TRP A 39 -3.38 14.29 -15.81
N ASN A 40 -3.54 13.23 -15.02
CA ASN A 40 -4.45 13.15 -13.87
C ASN A 40 -3.65 13.02 -12.56
N ALA A 41 -2.96 14.09 -12.21
CA ALA A 41 -2.10 14.18 -11.02
C ALA A 41 -2.80 14.78 -9.78
N GLU A 42 -4.09 15.11 -9.86
CA GLU A 42 -4.83 15.81 -8.79
C GLU A 42 -4.80 15.07 -7.44
N ASN A 43 -4.66 13.74 -7.51
CA ASN A 43 -4.59 12.87 -6.33
C ASN A 43 -3.16 12.39 -6.02
N PHE A 44 -2.16 12.89 -6.74
CA PHE A 44 -0.76 12.60 -6.46
C PHE A 44 -0.33 13.36 -5.21
N VAL A 45 0.26 12.64 -4.26
CA VAL A 45 0.78 13.25 -3.04
C VAL A 45 2.25 12.86 -2.92
N ILE A 46 3.11 13.87 -2.83
CA ILE A 46 4.56 13.70 -2.79
C ILE A 46 4.94 13.17 -1.41
N LEU A 47 5.73 12.10 -1.43
CA LEU A 47 6.35 11.50 -0.24
C LEU A 47 7.85 11.71 -0.29
N GLN A 48 8.49 11.74 0.88
CA GLN A 48 9.94 11.61 0.96
C GLN A 48 10.37 10.32 0.24
N SER A 49 11.49 10.38 -0.50
CA SER A 49 11.92 9.32 -1.41
C SER A 49 12.07 7.95 -0.72
N SER A 50 12.54 7.91 0.53
CA SER A 50 12.69 6.68 1.31
C SER A 50 11.34 6.04 1.68
N ILE A 51 10.38 6.86 2.12
CA ILE A 51 9.00 6.46 2.42
C ILE A 51 8.31 5.98 1.14
N ASN A 52 8.50 6.67 0.02
CA ASN A 52 7.92 6.27 -1.27
C ASN A 52 8.47 4.91 -1.75
N LEU A 53 9.77 4.67 -1.55
CA LEU A 53 10.38 3.39 -1.89
C LEU A 53 9.84 2.25 -1.01
N ASN A 54 9.70 2.47 0.30
CA ASN A 54 9.10 1.49 1.21
C ASN A 54 7.63 1.24 0.85
N LYS A 55 6.86 2.31 0.59
CA LYS A 55 5.48 2.23 0.15
C LYS A 55 5.34 1.35 -1.10
N ALA A 56 6.15 1.59 -2.13
CA ALA A 56 6.08 0.82 -3.37
C ALA A 56 6.37 -0.68 -3.16
N GLN A 57 7.28 -1.04 -2.26
CA GLN A 57 7.59 -2.43 -1.97
C GLN A 57 6.48 -3.11 -1.17
N ILE A 58 5.98 -2.46 -0.12
CA ILE A 58 4.92 -2.99 0.74
C ILE A 58 3.60 -3.09 -0.04
N TRP A 59 3.31 -2.12 -0.91
CA TRP A 59 2.15 -2.14 -1.81
C TRP A 59 2.15 -3.35 -2.74
N ARG A 60 3.33 -3.88 -3.10
CA ARG A 60 3.46 -5.11 -3.90
C ARG A 60 3.45 -6.37 -3.04
N ASN A 61 3.01 -6.28 -1.78
CA ASN A 61 3.09 -7.34 -0.77
C ASN A 61 4.52 -7.87 -0.54
N GLY A 62 5.53 -7.03 -0.79
CA GLY A 62 6.93 -7.29 -0.46
C GLY A 62 7.32 -6.73 0.90
N GLY A 63 8.55 -7.05 1.34
CA GLY A 63 9.16 -6.37 2.48
C GLY A 63 9.62 -4.96 2.10
N ALA A 64 9.61 -4.01 3.05
CA ALA A 64 10.00 -2.61 2.80
C ALA A 64 11.41 -2.47 2.18
N ARG A 65 12.29 -3.41 2.54
CA ARG A 65 13.60 -3.64 1.93
C ARG A 65 13.81 -5.14 1.75
N SER A 66 14.73 -5.52 0.84
CA SER A 66 15.18 -6.90 0.76
C SER A 66 15.81 -7.32 2.09
N LEU A 67 15.49 -8.53 2.55
CA LEU A 67 15.97 -9.02 3.85
C LEU A 67 17.49 -9.06 3.91
N LYS A 68 18.16 -9.39 2.80
CA LYS A 68 19.62 -9.37 2.70
C LYS A 68 20.19 -7.97 2.93
N LYS A 69 19.64 -6.94 2.28
CA LYS A 69 20.10 -5.57 2.46
C LYS A 69 19.86 -5.12 3.90
N PHE A 70 18.66 -5.38 4.43
CA PHE A 70 18.33 -5.02 5.81
C PHE A 70 19.28 -5.65 6.84
N LYS A 71 19.57 -6.96 6.71
CA LYS A 71 20.54 -7.64 7.60
C LYS A 71 21.94 -7.06 7.54
N ASN A 72 22.37 -6.57 6.38
CA ASN A 72 23.65 -5.87 6.27
C ASN A 72 23.65 -4.54 7.03
N GLU A 73 22.57 -3.76 6.94
CA GLU A 73 22.45 -2.49 7.66
C GLU A 73 22.44 -2.69 9.18
N ILE A 74 21.83 -3.77 9.69
CA ILE A 74 21.83 -4.07 11.13
C ILE A 74 23.24 -4.07 11.73
N VAL A 75 24.22 -4.59 10.97
CA VAL A 75 25.61 -4.71 11.41
C VAL A 75 26.42 -3.46 11.07
N GLN A 76 26.26 -2.93 9.86
CA GLN A 76 27.14 -1.88 9.33
C GLN A 76 26.68 -0.46 9.67
N ASN A 77 25.37 -0.25 9.79
CA ASN A 77 24.77 1.04 10.01
C ASN A 77 23.44 0.90 10.79
N PRO A 78 23.51 0.74 12.13
CA PRO A 78 22.31 0.55 12.95
C PRO A 78 21.32 1.72 12.84
N THR A 79 21.81 2.93 12.60
CA THR A 79 20.94 4.09 12.36
C THR A 79 20.08 3.85 11.13
N GLU A 80 20.67 3.50 9.98
CA GLU A 80 19.92 3.19 8.76
C GLU A 80 18.94 2.02 8.98
N ALA A 81 19.33 0.99 9.73
CA ALA A 81 18.42 -0.11 10.06
C ALA A 81 17.18 0.39 10.83
N LEU A 82 17.36 1.23 11.84
CA LEU A 82 16.25 1.84 12.59
C LEU A 82 15.42 2.78 11.71
N GLU A 83 16.05 3.54 10.82
CA GLU A 83 15.35 4.42 9.88
C GLU A 83 14.48 3.64 8.90
N ILE A 84 14.92 2.48 8.41
CA ILE A 84 14.09 1.64 7.54
C ILE A 84 12.83 1.17 8.29
N VAL A 85 12.94 0.79 9.56
CA VAL A 85 11.77 0.40 10.39
C VAL A 85 10.85 1.61 10.61
N ARG A 86 11.42 2.76 11.01
CA ARG A 86 10.68 4.02 11.18
C ARG A 86 9.92 4.42 9.91
N ASP A 87 10.59 4.42 8.77
CA ASP A 87 10.02 4.81 7.50
C ASP A 87 8.91 3.84 7.06
N THR A 88 9.03 2.56 7.42
CA THR A 88 7.97 1.57 7.19
C THR A 88 6.73 1.90 8.02
N VAL A 89 6.87 2.23 9.30
CA VAL A 89 5.75 2.71 10.14
C VAL A 89 5.18 4.03 9.59
N ALA A 90 6.05 4.92 9.11
CA ALA A 90 5.65 6.21 8.54
C ALA A 90 4.77 6.07 7.29
N VAL A 91 4.96 5.03 6.45
CA VAL A 91 4.06 4.73 5.32
C VAL A 91 2.62 4.55 5.81
N TYR A 92 2.41 3.78 6.86
CA TYR A 92 1.07 3.52 7.40
C TYR A 92 0.47 4.76 8.06
N ASN A 93 1.27 5.48 8.85
CA ASN A 93 0.84 6.75 9.44
C ASN A 93 0.43 7.76 8.37
N TYR A 94 1.22 7.85 7.29
CA TYR A 94 0.93 8.70 6.15
C TYR A 94 -0.39 8.31 5.45
N LEU A 95 -0.62 7.02 5.18
CA LEU A 95 -1.87 6.57 4.57
C LEU A 95 -3.09 6.82 5.45
N ARG A 96 -2.91 6.87 6.78
CA ARG A 96 -3.96 7.24 7.75
C ARG A 96 -4.25 8.73 7.83
N ASN A 97 -3.41 9.58 7.25
CA ASN A 97 -3.72 11.00 7.19
C ASN A 97 -5.05 11.19 6.44
N GLY A 98 -6.01 11.89 7.06
CA GLY A 98 -7.36 12.01 6.50
C GLY A 98 -7.38 12.56 5.08
N ALA A 99 -6.55 13.55 4.75
CA ALA A 99 -6.49 14.10 3.39
C ALA A 99 -5.94 13.08 2.37
N VAL A 100 -4.94 12.30 2.77
CA VAL A 100 -4.36 11.23 1.93
C VAL A 100 -5.36 10.09 1.75
N TRP A 101 -6.01 9.65 2.83
CA TRP A 101 -6.98 8.56 2.78
C TRP A 101 -8.20 8.91 1.93
N GLN A 102 -8.70 10.15 2.04
CA GLN A 102 -9.81 10.61 1.21
C GLN A 102 -9.44 10.64 -0.28
N LYS A 103 -8.22 11.06 -0.64
CA LYS A 103 -7.72 10.96 -2.01
C LYS A 103 -7.66 9.51 -2.50
N PHE A 104 -7.19 8.59 -1.65
CA PHE A 104 -7.18 7.17 -1.98
C PHE A 104 -8.58 6.62 -2.23
N LYS A 105 -9.55 6.92 -1.35
CA LYS A 105 -10.95 6.53 -1.54
C LYS A 105 -11.55 7.13 -2.81
N ALA A 106 -11.26 8.39 -3.11
CA ALA A 106 -11.71 9.03 -4.34
C ALA A 106 -11.14 8.36 -5.60
N ILE A 107 -9.86 7.94 -5.58
CA ILE A 107 -9.27 7.13 -6.67
C ILE A 107 -10.00 5.79 -6.79
N ASN A 108 -10.19 5.08 -5.66
CA ASN A 108 -10.87 3.79 -5.65
C ASN A 108 -12.29 3.91 -6.21
N GLU A 109 -13.03 4.95 -5.83
CA GLU A 109 -14.38 5.20 -6.33
C GLU A 109 -14.41 5.41 -7.85
N LYS A 110 -13.49 6.23 -8.40
CA LYS A 110 -13.36 6.39 -9.86
C LYS A 110 -13.08 5.05 -10.56
N VAL A 111 -12.21 4.21 -9.98
CA VAL A 111 -11.96 2.87 -10.52
C VAL A 111 -13.23 2.01 -10.46
N ARG A 112 -13.97 2.03 -9.35
CA ARG A 112 -15.25 1.31 -9.20
C ARG A 112 -16.28 1.75 -10.24
N GLU A 113 -16.40 3.05 -10.49
CA GLU A 113 -17.27 3.60 -11.54
C GLU A 113 -16.91 3.05 -12.92
N GLU A 114 -15.62 2.97 -13.26
CA GLU A 114 -15.16 2.44 -14.55
C GLU A 114 -15.32 0.91 -14.64
N MET A 115 -15.14 0.17 -13.54
CA MET A 115 -15.46 -1.25 -13.47
C MET A 115 -16.95 -1.50 -13.69
N LYS A 116 -17.80 -0.71 -13.04
CA LYS A 116 -19.26 -0.77 -13.20
C LYS A 116 -19.67 -0.47 -14.63
N ARG A 117 -19.11 0.58 -15.23
CA ARG A 117 -19.37 0.93 -16.64
C ARG A 117 -19.04 -0.21 -17.59
N ALA A 118 -17.89 -0.85 -17.39
CA ALA A 118 -17.48 -1.99 -18.21
C ALA A 118 -18.38 -3.22 -17.97
N GLN A 119 -18.80 -3.48 -16.74
CA GLN A 119 -19.75 -4.53 -16.38
C GLN A 119 -21.12 -4.31 -17.04
N ASP A 120 -21.68 -3.11 -16.93
CA ASP A 120 -22.97 -2.75 -17.50
C ASP A 120 -22.94 -2.90 -19.02
N GLN A 121 -21.88 -2.43 -19.69
CA GLN A 121 -21.70 -2.62 -21.13
C GLN A 121 -21.55 -4.09 -21.53
N TYR A 122 -20.80 -4.88 -20.74
CA TYR A 122 -20.64 -6.31 -21.00
C TYR A 122 -21.98 -7.04 -20.90
N LYS A 123 -22.81 -6.67 -19.91
CA LYS A 123 -24.15 -7.21 -19.71
C LYS A 123 -25.09 -6.86 -20.85
N LEU A 124 -25.03 -5.62 -21.37
CA LEU A 124 -25.76 -5.22 -22.57
C LEU A 124 -25.35 -6.06 -23.79
N ASN A 125 -24.06 -6.30 -23.98
CA ASN A 125 -23.54 -6.99 -25.17
C ASN A 125 -23.71 -8.52 -25.12
N THR A 126 -23.82 -9.12 -23.94
CA THR A 126 -23.76 -10.59 -23.78
C THR A 126 -24.88 -11.19 -22.95
N VAL A 127 -25.72 -10.38 -22.30
CA VAL A 127 -26.75 -10.78 -21.32
C VAL A 127 -26.15 -11.42 -20.05
N LYS A 128 -24.82 -11.49 -19.92
CA LYS A 128 -24.14 -12.07 -18.76
C LYS A 128 -23.65 -10.99 -17.81
N ASP A 129 -23.80 -11.25 -16.52
CA ASP A 129 -23.21 -10.43 -15.47
C ASP A 129 -21.84 -11.01 -15.07
N ASN A 130 -20.77 -10.25 -15.28
CA ASN A 130 -19.43 -10.65 -14.90
C ASN A 130 -19.05 -10.20 -13.48
N ARG A 131 -19.92 -9.45 -12.79
CA ARG A 131 -19.71 -8.98 -11.41
C ARG A 131 -18.37 -8.27 -11.22
N LEU A 132 -17.90 -7.55 -12.24
CA LEU A 132 -16.55 -6.98 -12.27
C LEU A 132 -16.31 -5.99 -11.13
N GLN A 133 -17.29 -5.15 -10.81
CA GLN A 133 -17.19 -4.22 -9.68
C GLN A 133 -17.03 -4.96 -8.36
N GLU A 134 -17.81 -6.01 -8.14
CA GLU A 134 -17.75 -6.82 -6.92
C GLU A 134 -16.41 -7.59 -6.81
N CYS A 135 -15.89 -8.08 -7.94
CA CYS A 135 -14.55 -8.69 -7.98
C CYS A 135 -13.46 -7.67 -7.64
N TRP A 136 -13.59 -6.41 -8.06
CA TRP A 136 -12.68 -5.34 -7.68
C TRP A 136 -12.76 -5.03 -6.19
N ASP A 137 -13.98 -4.90 -5.64
CA ASP A 137 -14.20 -4.62 -4.22
C ASP A 137 -13.59 -5.73 -3.35
N ALA A 138 -13.83 -7.00 -3.70
CA ALA A 138 -13.22 -8.14 -3.01
C ALA A 138 -11.68 -8.18 -3.14
N PHE A 139 -11.15 -7.85 -4.33
CA PHE A 139 -9.71 -7.75 -4.53
C PHE A 139 -9.10 -6.66 -3.65
N MET A 140 -9.71 -5.48 -3.59
CA MET A 140 -9.20 -4.34 -2.82
C MET A 140 -9.27 -4.60 -1.32
N GLU A 141 -10.35 -5.20 -0.83
CA GLU A 141 -10.47 -5.64 0.57
C GLU A 141 -9.33 -6.59 0.93
N GLN A 142 -9.18 -7.69 0.18
CA GLN A 142 -8.10 -8.66 0.40
C GLN A 142 -6.70 -8.03 0.24
N HIS A 143 -6.53 -7.11 -0.71
CA HIS A 143 -5.27 -6.42 -0.93
C HIS A 143 -4.89 -5.56 0.28
N MET A 144 -5.83 -4.82 0.86
CA MET A 144 -5.59 -3.97 2.03
C MET A 144 -5.34 -4.80 3.29
N GLU A 145 -6.04 -5.93 3.47
CA GLU A 145 -5.76 -6.88 4.54
C GLU A 145 -4.32 -7.42 4.46
N ASN A 146 -3.92 -7.89 3.26
CA ASN A 146 -2.58 -8.38 3.02
C ASN A 146 -1.52 -7.28 3.21
N PHE A 147 -1.80 -6.07 2.74
CA PHE A 147 -0.93 -4.92 2.91
C PHE A 147 -0.60 -4.71 4.40
N VAL A 148 -1.64 -4.65 5.26
CA VAL A 148 -1.49 -4.49 6.71
C VAL A 148 -0.77 -5.68 7.35
N ALA A 149 -1.21 -6.90 7.05
CA ALA A 149 -0.62 -8.12 7.63
C ALA A 149 0.87 -8.25 7.29
N ASN A 150 1.24 -7.96 6.04
CA ASN A 150 2.63 -7.96 5.59
C ASN A 150 3.45 -6.87 6.28
N GLY A 151 2.88 -5.67 6.47
CA GLY A 151 3.51 -4.61 7.26
C GLY A 151 3.81 -5.01 8.70
N GLN A 152 2.80 -5.53 9.39
CA GLN A 152 2.92 -5.98 10.78
C GLN A 152 3.98 -7.08 10.90
N SER A 153 3.91 -8.09 10.03
CA SER A 153 4.87 -9.20 9.99
C SER A 153 6.30 -8.69 9.76
N TRP A 154 6.48 -7.84 8.74
CA TRP A 154 7.79 -7.31 8.40
C TRP A 154 8.37 -6.45 9.52
N ILE A 155 7.60 -5.51 10.11
CA ILE A 155 8.06 -4.65 11.21
C ILE A 155 8.44 -5.50 12.43
N LYS A 156 7.59 -6.48 12.81
CA LYS A 156 7.87 -7.37 13.93
C LYS A 156 9.16 -8.16 13.72
N SER A 157 9.36 -8.71 12.52
CA SER A 157 10.60 -9.40 12.17
C SER A 157 11.80 -8.45 12.18
N ALA A 158 11.65 -7.22 11.67
CA ALA A 158 12.72 -6.24 11.61
C ALA A 158 13.17 -5.80 13.02
N ILE A 159 12.21 -5.46 13.89
CA ILE A 159 12.46 -5.12 15.30
C ILE A 159 13.17 -6.27 16.00
N LYS A 160 12.68 -7.50 15.83
CA LYS A 160 13.31 -8.68 16.43
C LYS A 160 14.76 -8.84 15.95
N LEU A 161 15.03 -8.72 14.65
CA LEU A 161 16.38 -8.89 14.10
C LEU A 161 17.36 -7.82 14.61
N VAL A 162 16.93 -6.56 14.70
CA VAL A 162 17.76 -5.49 15.27
C VAL A 162 17.98 -5.75 16.76
N GLY A 163 16.91 -6.07 17.49
CA GLY A 163 16.95 -6.31 18.93
C GLY A 163 17.81 -7.52 19.32
N ASP A 164 17.74 -8.62 18.56
CA ASP A 164 18.56 -9.81 18.76
C ASP A 164 20.05 -9.54 18.51
N HIS A 165 20.39 -8.65 17.57
CA HIS A 165 21.78 -8.33 17.24
C HIS A 165 22.40 -7.34 18.23
N TRP A 166 21.66 -6.29 18.60
CA TRP A 166 22.13 -5.23 19.49
C TRP A 166 21.87 -5.54 20.97
N VAL A 167 22.49 -6.62 21.44
CA VAL A 167 22.61 -6.99 22.86
C VAL A 167 24.09 -7.09 23.24
N PRO A 168 24.48 -6.72 24.48
CA PRO A 168 25.90 -6.67 24.86
C PRO A 168 26.65 -7.99 24.65
N SER A 169 25.98 -9.12 24.86
CA SER A 169 26.56 -10.47 24.69
C SER A 169 27.02 -10.82 23.27
N ASN A 170 26.64 -10.04 22.27
CA ASN A 170 27.05 -10.26 20.88
C ASN A 170 28.35 -9.52 20.51
N PHE A 171 28.94 -8.78 21.44
CA PHE A 171 30.16 -8.01 21.23
C PHE A 171 31.32 -8.57 22.05
N ASP A 172 32.55 -8.32 21.60
CA ASP A 172 33.78 -8.88 22.20
C ASP A 172 33.99 -8.48 23.67
N ASN A 173 33.47 -7.32 24.07
CA ASN A 173 33.50 -6.83 25.45
C ASN A 173 32.08 -6.51 25.95
N PRO A 174 31.33 -7.52 26.44
CA PRO A 174 29.93 -7.36 26.83
C PRO A 174 29.74 -6.45 28.05
N ASP A 175 30.77 -6.27 28.87
CA ASP A 175 30.73 -5.41 30.07
C ASP A 175 31.18 -3.97 29.77
N ASP A 176 31.50 -3.64 28.52
CA ASP A 176 31.85 -2.27 28.13
C ASP A 176 30.66 -1.32 28.39
N PRO A 177 30.83 -0.28 29.23
CA PRO A 177 29.75 0.67 29.55
C PRO A 177 29.21 1.39 28.31
N PHE A 178 30.05 1.67 27.32
CA PHE A 178 29.62 2.32 26.08
C PHE A 178 28.77 1.38 25.23
N ILE A 179 29.20 0.12 25.04
CA ILE A 179 28.42 -0.89 24.28
C ILE A 179 27.08 -1.15 24.96
N THR A 180 27.08 -1.24 26.29
CA THR A 180 25.86 -1.40 27.09
C THR A 180 24.89 -0.24 26.86
N GLN A 181 25.37 1.00 26.92
CA GLN A 181 24.55 2.19 26.69
C GLN A 181 23.99 2.25 25.26
N VAL A 182 24.79 1.89 24.25
CA VAL A 182 24.34 1.84 22.85
C VAL A 182 23.24 0.80 22.68
N CYS A 183 23.45 -0.42 23.20
CA CYS A 183 22.45 -1.48 23.13
C CYS A 183 21.15 -1.05 23.81
N GLN A 184 21.20 -0.49 25.02
CA GLN A 184 20.03 0.04 25.72
C GLN A 184 19.28 1.10 24.90
N SER A 185 20.01 2.06 24.33
CA SER A 185 19.41 3.13 23.50
C SER A 185 18.70 2.56 22.27
N ILE A 186 19.27 1.53 21.63
CA ILE A 186 18.63 0.84 20.50
C ILE A 186 17.35 0.13 20.96
N GLN A 187 17.37 -0.59 22.09
CA GLN A 187 16.18 -1.25 22.62
C GLN A 187 15.06 -0.26 22.96
N GLU A 188 15.39 0.91 23.50
CA GLU A 188 14.43 1.99 23.74
C GLU A 188 13.77 2.47 22.44
N VAL A 189 14.57 2.73 21.40
CA VAL A 189 14.04 3.13 20.08
C VAL A 189 13.16 2.04 19.48
N LEU A 190 13.56 0.76 19.60
CA LEU A 190 12.75 -0.36 19.12
C LEU A 190 11.39 -0.44 19.83
N SER A 191 11.35 -0.20 21.14
CA SER A 191 10.09 -0.17 21.90
C SER A 191 9.16 0.97 21.45
N LEU A 192 9.72 2.15 21.16
CA LEU A 192 8.96 3.26 20.59
C LEU A 192 8.40 2.92 19.20
N LEU A 193 9.21 2.26 18.35
CA LEU A 193 8.79 1.82 17.03
C LEU A 193 7.71 0.74 17.08
N GLU A 194 7.79 -0.21 18.02
CA GLU A 194 6.77 -1.21 18.25
C GLU A 194 5.44 -0.57 18.67
N SER A 195 5.50 0.39 19.61
CA SER A 195 4.33 1.15 20.06
C SER A 195 3.70 1.95 18.92
N ALA A 196 4.52 2.60 18.09
CA ALA A 196 4.04 3.32 16.91
C ALA A 196 3.43 2.37 15.88
N ALA A 197 4.03 1.19 15.66
CA ALA A 197 3.51 0.19 14.74
C ALA A 197 2.13 -0.33 15.20
N ALA A 198 1.97 -0.63 16.49
CA ALA A 198 0.69 -1.05 17.06
C ALA A 198 -0.41 0.00 16.86
N ARG A 199 -0.06 1.29 16.85
CA ARG A 199 -1.00 2.40 16.62
C ARG A 199 -1.35 2.61 15.14
N TYR A 200 -0.37 2.54 14.25
CA TYR A 200 -0.55 2.99 12.86
C TYR A 200 -0.72 1.83 11.86
N VAL A 201 -0.27 0.63 12.17
CA VAL A 201 -0.32 -0.52 11.25
C VAL A 201 -1.53 -1.37 11.58
N GLN A 202 -2.72 -0.83 11.29
CA GLN A 202 -4.01 -1.48 11.52
C GLN A 202 -4.82 -1.52 10.21
N SER A 203 -6.02 -2.09 10.25
CA SER A 203 -6.95 -2.12 9.10
C SER A 203 -7.32 -0.73 8.61
N PHE A 204 -7.68 -0.65 7.34
CA PHE A 204 -8.17 0.55 6.67
C PHE A 204 -9.62 0.37 6.27
N ASP A 205 -10.45 1.38 6.51
CA ASP A 205 -11.84 1.39 6.07
C ASP A 205 -11.93 1.95 4.65
N LEU A 206 -12.21 1.06 3.69
CA LEU A 206 -12.39 1.40 2.29
C LEU A 206 -13.73 2.12 2.00
N GLY A 207 -14.66 2.16 2.96
CA GLY A 207 -15.97 2.77 2.78
C GLY A 207 -16.89 1.99 1.85
N LEU A 208 -16.65 0.68 1.67
CA LEU A 208 -17.43 -0.18 0.77
C LEU A 208 -18.78 -0.63 1.38
N ALA A 209 -19.01 -0.38 2.66
CA ALA A 209 -20.16 -0.91 3.40
C ALA A 209 -21.51 -0.25 3.04
N ASP A 210 -21.51 0.95 2.46
CA ASP A 210 -22.76 1.63 2.07
C ASP A 210 -23.40 1.04 0.80
N ASP A 211 -22.69 0.18 0.06
CA ASP A 211 -23.19 -0.51 -1.12
C ASP A 211 -23.68 -1.94 -0.83
N SER A 212 -23.89 -2.29 0.45
CA SER A 212 -24.51 -3.57 0.79
C SER A 212 -25.89 -3.63 0.15
N MET A 213 -25.97 -4.32 -0.99
CA MET A 213 -27.23 -4.66 -1.63
C MET A 213 -28.12 -5.29 -0.57
N ASN A 214 -29.26 -4.65 -0.35
CA ASN A 214 -30.44 -5.23 0.26
C ASN A 214 -30.72 -6.54 -0.50
N THR A 215 -30.25 -7.66 0.04
CA THR A 215 -30.64 -9.00 -0.40
C THR A 215 -31.91 -9.39 0.36
N SER A 216 -32.99 -8.68 0.04
CA SER A 216 -34.36 -9.04 0.42
C SER A 216 -35.16 -9.35 -0.83
#